data_AF-A0A4R5VGL2-F1
#
_entry.id   AF-A0A4R5VGL2-F1
#
_cell.length_a   1.000
_cell.length_b   1.000
_cell.length_c   1.000
_cell.angle_alpha   90.00
_cell.angle_beta   90.00
_cell.angle_gamma   90.00
#
_symmetry.space_group_name_H-M   'P 1'
#
loop_
_entity.id
_entity.type
_entity.pdbx_description
1 polymer ?
#
loop_
_entity_poly.entity_id
_entity_poly.type
_entity_poly.pdbx_seq_one_letter_code
_entity_poly.pdbx_strand_id
1 'polypeptide(L)'
;MKKALLGLALMLSACTDLPADWTVSRAAPVTQVTVWGRVWTVSQPQDKPGFFRAVRDNNNLNPYGPPARLRTHQAIRAFHAATGCRAVYATMYQNISGEVFSQLDCPAAN
;
A
#
# COMPACT_ATOMS: atom_id res chain seq x y z
N MET A 1 41.51 -33.78 36.64
CA MET A 1 41.39 -33.32 35.24
C MET A 1 40.25 -34.07 34.57
N LYS A 2 39.04 -33.54 34.63
CA LYS A 2 37.82 -34.03 33.96
C LYS A 2 36.74 -32.98 34.26
N LYS A 3 35.89 -32.67 33.28
CA LYS A 3 34.82 -31.65 33.31
C LYS A 3 35.25 -30.23 32.87
N ALA A 4 35.69 -30.12 31.61
CA ALA A 4 35.76 -28.82 30.93
C ALA A 4 35.39 -28.92 29.44
N LEU A 5 34.48 -29.84 29.07
CA LEU A 5 34.15 -30.12 27.66
C LEU A 5 32.65 -30.25 27.36
N LEU A 6 31.78 -29.73 28.22
CA LEU A 6 30.32 -29.91 28.09
C LEU A 6 29.53 -28.59 28.05
N GLY A 7 30.16 -27.49 27.61
CA GLY A 7 29.53 -26.16 27.60
C GLY A 7 29.25 -25.54 26.22
N LEU A 8 29.76 -26.12 25.12
CA LEU A 8 29.81 -25.40 23.83
C LEU A 8 28.78 -25.84 22.78
N ALA A 9 27.87 -26.77 23.11
CA ALA A 9 26.89 -27.30 22.15
C ALA A 9 25.50 -26.66 22.24
N LEU A 10 25.26 -25.71 23.16
CA LEU A 10 23.92 -25.20 23.46
C LEU A 10 23.55 -23.87 22.77
N MET A 11 24.43 -23.28 21.97
CA MET A 11 24.20 -21.94 21.39
C MET A 11 23.76 -21.93 19.91
N LEU A 12 23.64 -23.07 19.23
CA LEU A 12 23.19 -23.12 17.83
C LEU A 12 21.69 -23.44 17.62
N SER A 13 20.93 -23.71 18.69
CA SER A 13 19.57 -24.23 18.57
C SER A 13 18.45 -23.17 18.69
N ALA A 14 18.78 -21.87 18.61
CA ALA A 14 17.81 -20.78 18.86
C ALA A 14 17.36 -20.03 17.59
N CYS A 15 17.57 -20.56 16.39
CA CYS A 15 17.18 -19.89 15.13
C CYS A 15 16.04 -20.59 14.36
N THR A 16 15.30 -21.51 14.98
CA THR A 16 14.19 -22.21 14.29
C THR A 16 12.81 -21.57 14.46
N ASP A 17 12.67 -20.51 15.26
CA ASP A 17 11.40 -19.78 15.44
C ASP A 17 11.34 -18.49 14.61
N LEU A 18 11.87 -18.53 13.39
CA LEU A 18 11.50 -17.52 12.39
C LEU A 18 10.18 -17.98 11.76
N PRO A 19 9.05 -17.27 11.96
CA PRO A 19 7.81 -17.60 11.28
C PRO A 19 8.09 -17.59 9.77
N ALA A 20 7.76 -18.70 9.10
CA ALA A 20 7.96 -18.87 7.66
C ALA A 20 7.11 -17.89 6.81
N ASP A 21 6.21 -17.13 7.44
CA ASP A 21 5.33 -16.16 6.80
C ASP A 21 5.95 -14.76 6.78
N TRP A 22 7.01 -14.57 6.01
CA TRP A 22 7.43 -13.24 5.55
C TRP A 22 6.66 -12.78 4.30
N THR A 23 5.75 -13.62 3.80
CA THR A 23 4.79 -13.24 2.78
C THR A 23 3.56 -12.61 3.45
N VAL A 24 3.67 -11.33 3.82
CA VAL A 24 2.48 -10.47 3.93
C VAL A 24 1.95 -10.23 2.52
N SER A 25 1.39 -11.27 1.89
CA SER A 25 0.48 -11.12 0.75
C SER A 25 -0.90 -10.87 1.32
N ARG A 26 -1.04 -9.77 2.07
CA ARG A 26 -2.36 -9.20 2.32
C ARG A 26 -2.73 -8.58 0.99
N ALA A 27 -3.48 -9.30 0.15
CA ALA A 27 -4.13 -8.70 -1.01
C ALA A 27 -4.78 -7.41 -0.49
N ALA A 28 -4.21 -6.24 -0.82
CA ALA A 28 -4.63 -5.03 -0.15
C ALA A 28 -6.12 -4.83 -0.45
N PRO A 29 -6.95 -4.63 0.58
CA PRO A 29 -8.38 -4.54 0.40
C PRO A 29 -8.68 -3.46 -0.64
N VAL A 30 -9.38 -3.85 -1.70
CA VAL A 30 -9.92 -2.90 -2.68
C VAL A 30 -10.88 -2.01 -1.92
N THR A 31 -10.55 -0.72 -1.82
CA THR A 31 -11.29 0.22 -0.99
C THR A 31 -11.81 1.35 -1.86
N GLN A 32 -13.12 1.59 -1.78
CA GLN A 32 -13.76 2.70 -2.46
C GLN A 32 -13.90 3.90 -1.51
N VAL A 33 -13.49 5.08 -1.98
CA VAL A 33 -13.54 6.33 -1.21
C VAL A 33 -14.06 7.47 -2.06
N THR A 34 -14.79 8.40 -1.45
CA THR A 34 -15.29 9.59 -2.15
C THR A 34 -14.40 10.78 -1.84
N VAL A 35 -13.83 11.39 -2.87
CA VAL A 35 -12.96 12.57 -2.77
C VAL A 35 -13.51 13.66 -3.66
N TRP A 36 -13.93 14.78 -3.06
CA TRP A 36 -14.45 15.96 -3.76
C TRP A 36 -15.55 15.62 -4.80
N GLY A 37 -16.51 14.76 -4.41
CA GLY A 37 -17.63 14.39 -5.28
C GLY A 37 -17.28 13.43 -6.41
N ARG A 38 -16.17 12.69 -6.30
CA ARG A 38 -15.77 11.61 -7.21
C ARG A 38 -15.46 10.37 -6.40
N VAL A 39 -15.92 9.22 -6.88
CA VAL A 39 -15.57 7.92 -6.31
C VAL A 39 -14.20 7.50 -6.84
N TRP A 40 -13.39 6.95 -5.95
CA TRP A 40 -12.05 6.44 -6.23
C TRP A 40 -11.93 5.03 -5.70
N THR A 41 -11.39 4.13 -6.50
CA THR A 41 -11.07 2.77 -6.10
C THR A 41 -9.56 2.67 -5.88
N VAL A 42 -9.15 2.37 -4.65
CA VAL A 42 -7.75 2.17 -4.26
C VAL A 42 -7.49 0.68 -4.09
N SER A 43 -6.40 0.18 -4.66
CA SER A 43 -6.02 -1.25 -4.63
C SER A 43 -4.51 -1.41 -4.70
N GLN A 44 -3.99 -2.56 -4.27
CA GLN A 44 -2.59 -2.93 -4.52
C GLN A 44 -2.54 -3.87 -5.74
N PRO A 45 -2.06 -3.40 -6.90
CA PRO A 45 -1.88 -4.23 -8.10
C PRO A 45 -0.93 -5.41 -7.82
N GLN A 46 -1.28 -6.60 -8.31
CA GLN A 46 -0.41 -7.79 -8.21
C GLN A 46 0.81 -7.68 -9.13
N ASP A 47 0.67 -6.98 -10.26
CA ASP A 47 1.72 -6.79 -11.26
C ASP A 47 2.76 -5.73 -10.85
N LYS A 48 2.47 -4.91 -9.83
CA LYS A 48 3.37 -3.87 -9.32
C LYS A 48 3.45 -3.89 -7.79
N PRO A 49 4.18 -4.86 -7.22
CA PRO A 49 4.39 -4.93 -5.77
C PRO A 49 5.04 -3.64 -5.25
N GLY A 50 4.64 -3.23 -4.05
CA GLY A 50 5.11 -1.98 -3.42
C GLY A 50 4.39 -0.69 -3.87
N PHE A 51 3.59 -0.73 -4.94
CA PHE A 51 2.77 0.40 -5.36
C PHE A 51 1.31 0.19 -5.02
N PHE A 52 0.61 1.28 -4.73
CA PHE A 52 -0.84 1.35 -4.69
C PHE A 52 -1.35 2.04 -5.95
N ARG A 53 -2.50 1.59 -6.44
CA ARG A 53 -3.20 2.14 -7.61
C ARG A 53 -4.50 2.79 -7.16
N ALA A 54 -4.74 4.02 -7.59
CA ALA A 54 -5.98 4.75 -7.43
C ALA A 54 -6.63 5.00 -8.81
N VAL A 55 -7.85 4.50 -8.99
CA VAL A 55 -8.64 4.65 -10.22
C VAL A 55 -9.86 5.52 -9.91
N ARG A 56 -10.03 6.58 -10.69
CA ARG A 56 -11.18 7.49 -10.54
C ARG A 56 -12.36 6.95 -11.35
N ASP A 57 -13.50 6.84 -10.71
CA ASP A 57 -14.76 6.63 -11.44
C ASP A 57 -15.07 7.86 -12.31
N ASN A 58 -15.49 7.61 -13.54
CA ASN A 58 -15.82 8.67 -14.50
C ASN A 58 -17.21 9.28 -14.26
N ASN A 59 -17.77 9.12 -13.06
CA ASN A 59 -19.05 9.69 -12.64
C ASN A 59 -20.17 9.41 -13.64
N ASN A 60 -20.20 8.19 -14.17
CA ASN A 60 -21.14 7.74 -15.21
C ASN A 60 -21.25 8.70 -16.42
N LEU A 61 -20.15 9.36 -16.80
CA LEU A 61 -20.09 10.33 -17.91
C LEU A 61 -21.01 11.56 -17.73
N ASN A 62 -21.41 11.90 -16.51
CA ASN A 62 -22.30 13.04 -16.28
C ASN A 62 -21.61 14.38 -16.62
N PRO A 63 -22.08 15.11 -17.66
CA PRO A 63 -21.47 16.37 -18.11
C PRO A 63 -21.71 17.53 -17.13
N TYR A 64 -22.68 17.43 -16.22
CA TYR A 64 -23.01 18.43 -15.21
C TYR A 64 -22.44 18.10 -13.83
N GLY A 65 -21.41 17.25 -13.77
CA GLY A 65 -20.75 16.91 -12.51
C GLY A 65 -20.02 18.11 -11.88
N PRO A 66 -19.62 17.99 -10.61
CA PRO A 66 -18.77 18.99 -9.94
C PRO A 66 -17.51 19.31 -10.76
N PRO A 67 -16.97 20.53 -10.61
CA PRO A 67 -15.91 21.05 -11.47
C PRO A 67 -14.67 20.17 -11.46
N ALA A 68 -13.95 20.17 -12.59
CA ALA A 68 -12.70 19.43 -12.71
C ALA A 68 -11.68 19.89 -11.65
N ARG A 69 -11.15 18.93 -10.90
CA ARG A 69 -10.03 19.11 -9.97
C ARG A 69 -8.82 18.33 -10.48
N LEU A 70 -7.63 18.79 -10.09
CA LEU A 70 -6.38 18.11 -10.43
C LEU A 70 -6.40 16.67 -9.91
N ARG A 71 -6.25 15.72 -10.83
CA ARG A 71 -6.37 14.28 -10.56
C ARG A 71 -5.34 13.81 -9.53
N THR A 72 -4.11 14.32 -9.57
CA THR A 72 -3.05 13.99 -8.62
C THR A 72 -3.42 14.34 -7.18
N HIS A 73 -3.98 15.53 -6.93
CA HIS A 73 -4.40 15.92 -5.58
C HIS A 73 -5.57 15.08 -5.07
N GLN A 74 -6.49 14.72 -5.95
CA GLN A 74 -7.57 13.80 -5.62
C GLN A 74 -7.03 12.41 -5.27
N ALA A 75 -6.08 11.88 -6.05
CA ALA A 75 -5.46 10.58 -5.80
C ALA A 75 -4.69 10.54 -4.47
N ILE A 76 -3.93 11.58 -4.13
CA ILE A 76 -3.24 11.70 -2.83
C ILE A 76 -4.25 11.56 -1.67
N ARG A 77 -5.39 12.26 -1.77
CA ARG A 77 -6.46 12.16 -0.77
C ARG A 77 -7.14 10.81 -0.77
N ALA A 78 -7.30 10.18 -1.94
CA ALA A 78 -7.89 8.85 -2.05
C ALA A 78 -6.98 7.81 -1.38
N PHE A 79 -5.66 7.85 -1.62
CA PHE A 79 -4.71 6.97 -0.95
C PHE A 79 -4.78 7.12 0.57
N HIS A 80 -4.75 8.36 1.07
CA HIS A 80 -4.86 8.62 2.50
C HIS A 80 -6.21 8.16 3.08
N ALA A 81 -7.33 8.46 2.42
CA ALA A 81 -8.65 8.05 2.89
C ALA A 81 -8.84 6.53 2.90
N ALA A 82 -8.23 5.82 1.95
CA ALA A 82 -8.35 4.36 1.84
C ALA A 82 -7.42 3.59 2.77
N THR A 83 -6.23 4.12 3.05
CA THR A 83 -5.17 3.37 3.75
C THR A 83 -4.71 4.00 5.06
N GLY A 84 -5.04 5.26 5.32
CA GLY A 84 -4.45 6.06 6.40
C GLY A 84 -3.00 6.49 6.13
N CYS A 85 -2.40 6.07 5.01
CA CYS A 85 -1.00 6.33 4.71
C CYS A 85 -0.81 7.56 3.81
N ARG A 86 0.38 8.16 3.86
CA ARG A 86 0.75 9.29 3.01
C ARG A 86 1.28 8.80 1.67
N ALA A 87 0.79 9.36 0.56
CA ALA A 87 1.36 9.08 -0.76
C ALA A 87 2.75 9.74 -0.92
N VAL A 88 3.74 8.98 -1.37
CA VAL A 88 5.09 9.47 -1.64
C VAL A 88 5.14 10.13 -3.02
N TYR A 89 5.06 11.46 -3.04
CA TYR A 89 4.96 12.26 -4.28
C TYR A 89 6.07 11.96 -5.30
N ALA A 90 7.31 11.73 -4.86
CA ALA A 90 8.43 11.42 -5.75
C ALA A 90 8.27 10.11 -6.54
N THR A 91 7.42 9.20 -6.05
CA THR A 91 7.14 7.91 -6.69
C THR A 91 5.83 7.94 -7.48
N MET A 92 5.11 9.05 -7.46
CA MET A 92 3.81 9.15 -8.10
C MET A 92 3.94 9.27 -9.61
N TYR A 93 3.14 8.50 -10.33
CA TYR A 93 2.97 8.65 -11.77
C TYR A 93 1.55 8.28 -12.21
N GLN A 94 1.17 8.71 -13.40
CA GLN A 94 -0.13 8.44 -14.01
C GLN A 94 0.10 7.74 -15.36
N ASN A 95 -0.69 6.71 -15.66
CA ASN A 95 -0.65 6.07 -16.98
C ASN A 95 -1.67 6.69 -17.95
N ILE A 96 -1.69 6.22 -19.21
CA ILE A 96 -2.58 6.71 -20.27
C ILE A 96 -4.06 6.45 -19.98
N SER A 97 -4.39 5.38 -19.26
CA SER A 97 -5.75 5.09 -18.77
C SER A 97 -6.18 6.04 -17.64
N GLY A 98 -5.23 6.82 -17.15
CA GLY A 98 -5.41 7.80 -16.10
C GLY A 98 -5.50 7.22 -14.69
N GLU A 99 -5.03 5.99 -14.52
CA GLU A 99 -4.79 5.38 -13.22
C GLU A 99 -3.55 6.03 -12.58
N VAL A 100 -3.63 6.31 -11.29
CA VAL A 100 -2.53 6.95 -10.55
C VAL A 100 -1.89 5.90 -9.65
N PHE A 101 -0.56 5.83 -9.68
CA PHE A 101 0.24 4.91 -8.87
C PHE A 101 1.10 5.68 -7.89
N SER A 102 1.33 5.14 -6.70
CA SER A 102 2.24 5.69 -5.69
C SER A 102 2.72 4.62 -4.72
N GLN A 103 3.95 4.74 -4.23
CA GLN A 103 4.31 4.11 -2.96
C GLN A 103 3.66 4.90 -1.81
N LEU A 104 3.35 4.20 -0.71
CA LEU A 104 2.74 4.80 0.47
C LEU A 104 3.68 4.68 1.66
N ASP A 105 3.74 5.77 2.42
CA ASP A 105 4.45 5.90 3.68
C ASP A 105 3.41 5.82 4.80
N CYS A 106 3.33 4.64 5.43
CA CYS A 106 2.37 4.34 6.47
C CYS A 106 3.00 4.58 7.85
N PRO A 107 2.29 5.24 8.79
CA PRO A 107 2.77 5.32 10.17
C PRO A 107 2.95 3.90 10.74
N ALA A 108 3.98 3.72 11.59
CA ALA A 108 4.15 2.47 12.31
C ALA A 108 2.87 2.18 13.12
N ALA A 109 2.35 0.94 13.01
CA ALA A 109 1.20 0.53 13.81
C ALA A 109 1.58 0.64 15.29
N ASN A 110 0.82 1.45 16.05
CA ASN A 110 0.92 1.51 17.51
C ASN A 110 0.23 0.31 18.15
#